data_AF-A0A1H2DFX0-F1
#
_entry.id   AF-A0A1H2DFX0-F1
#
_cell.length_a   1.000
_cell.length_b   1.000
_cell.length_c   1.000
_cell.angle_alpha   90.00
_cell.angle_beta   90.00
_cell.angle_gamma   90.00
#
_symmetry.space_group_name_H-M   'P 1'
#
loop_
_entity.id
_entity.type
_entity.pdbx_description
1 polymer ?
#
loop_
_entity_poly.entity_id
_entity_poly.type
_entity_poly.pdbx_seq_one_letter_code
_entity_poly.pdbx_strand_id
1 'polypeptide(L)' 'MTISIGTSTTPTVWETHAAWLRLREDCSRLAIDAASEMSERRMRDDKEAVMASRDRIARMTPPSIVNVLI' A
#
# COMPACT_ATOMS: atom_id res chain seq x y z
N MET A 1 13.56 20.22 -28.63
CA MET A 1 12.27 19.55 -28.33
C MET A 1 11.75 20.11 -27.02
N THR A 2 10.73 20.95 -27.07
CA THR A 2 10.06 21.52 -25.89
C THR A 2 8.89 20.60 -25.54
N ILE A 3 8.99 19.91 -24.41
CA ILE A 3 7.87 19.15 -23.83
C ILE A 3 6.97 20.18 -23.17
N SER A 4 5.91 20.60 -23.85
CA SER A 4 4.82 21.33 -23.21
C SER A 4 4.10 20.36 -22.29
N ILE A 5 4.35 20.48 -20.99
CA ILE A 5 3.49 19.88 -19.97
C ILE A 5 2.19 20.67 -20.05
N GLY A 6 1.22 20.13 -20.79
CA GLY A 6 -0.14 20.67 -20.79
C GLY A 6 -0.59 20.85 -19.35
N THR A 7 -1.21 21.98 -19.05
CA THR A 7 -1.74 22.27 -17.72
C THR A 7 -2.82 21.24 -17.42
N SER A 8 -2.44 20.12 -16.81
CA SER A 8 -3.36 19.14 -16.24
C SER A 8 -4.27 19.92 -15.31
N THR A 9 -5.55 19.98 -15.64
CA THR A 9 -6.56 20.54 -14.75
C THR A 9 -6.40 19.87 -13.40
N THR A 10 -6.17 20.66 -12.35
CA THR A 10 -6.03 20.09 -11.01
C THR A 10 -7.35 19.42 -10.65
N PRO A 11 -7.37 18.10 -10.38
CA PRO A 11 -8.60 17.43 -10.01
C PRO A 11 -9.16 18.07 -8.75
N THR A 12 -10.48 18.18 -8.70
CA THR A 12 -11.17 18.67 -7.51
C THR A 12 -10.91 17.74 -6.33
N VAL A 13 -11.11 18.26 -5.12
CA VAL A 13 -11.02 17.46 -3.88
C VAL A 13 -11.96 16.25 -3.96
N TRP A 14 -13.15 16.42 -4.55
CA TRP A 14 -14.12 15.35 -4.72
C TRP A 14 -13.65 14.26 -5.69
N GLU A 15 -13.10 14.65 -6.85
CA GLU A 15 -12.56 13.69 -7.82
C GLU A 15 -11.37 12.93 -7.25
N THR A 16 -10.50 13.62 -6.50
CA THR A 16 -9.37 13.01 -5.79
C THR A 16 -9.84 12.01 -4.73
N HIS A 17 -10.86 12.38 -3.95
CA HIS A 17 -11.45 11.51 -2.94
C HIS A 17 -12.13 10.27 -3.56
N ALA A 18 -12.88 10.45 -4.65
CA ALA A 18 -13.50 9.34 -5.37
C ALA A 18 -12.46 8.39 -5.98
N ALA A 19 -11.36 8.93 -6.52
CA ALA A 19 -10.25 8.12 -7.01
C ALA A 19 -9.58 7.33 -5.89
N TRP A 20 -9.39 7.94 -4.72
CA TRP A 20 -8.81 7.27 -3.55
C TRP A 20 -9.70 6.12 -3.05
N LEU A 21 -11.02 6.32 -3.00
CA LEU A 21 -11.96 5.27 -2.60
C LEU A 21 -11.92 4.07 -3.55
N ARG A 22 -11.88 4.31 -4.87
CA ARG A 22 -11.77 3.24 -5.89
C ARG A 22 -10.46 2.47 -5.74
N LEU A 23 -9.34 3.19 -5.59
CA LEU A 23 -8.04 2.56 -5.37
C LEU A 23 -8.05 1.68 -4.11
N ARG A 24 -8.65 2.16 -3.02
CA ARG A 24 -8.78 1.39 -1.78
C ARG A 24 -9.60 0.12 -1.97
N GLU A 25 -10.70 0.20 -2.70
CA GLU A 25 -11.55 -0.95 -3.03
C GLU A 25 -10.80 -1.97 -3.89
N ASP A 26 -10.11 -1.50 -4.94
CA ASP A 26 -9.30 -2.35 -5.82
C ASP A 26 -8.18 -3.07 -5.06
N CYS A 27 -7.45 -2.35 -4.19
CA CYS A 27 -6.43 -2.97 -3.34
C CYS A 27 -7.01 -4.02 -2.40
N SER A 28 -8.19 -3.75 -1.83
CA SER A 28 -8.86 -4.69 -0.91
C SER A 28 -9.27 -5.96 -1.64
N ARG A 29 -9.83 -5.83 -2.85
CA ARG A 29 -10.21 -6.95 -3.71
C ARG A 29 -9.00 -7.78 -4.11
N LEU A 30 -7.92 -7.15 -4.60
CA LEU A 30 -6.69 -7.85 -4.97
C LEU A 30 -6.09 -8.63 -3.80
N ALA A 31 -6.15 -8.08 -2.58
CA ALA A 31 -5.68 -8.78 -1.38
C ALA A 31 -6.54 -10.00 -1.04
N ILE A 32 -7.88 -9.91 -1.20
CA ILE A 32 -8.80 -11.03 -0.99
C ILE A 32 -8.58 -12.10 -2.05
N ASP A 33 -8.46 -11.73 -3.32
CA ASP A 33 -8.23 -12.67 -4.42
C ASP A 33 -6.90 -13.41 -4.23
N ALA A 34 -5.82 -12.68 -3.91
CA ALA A 34 -4.52 -13.27 -3.61
C ALA A 34 -4.57 -14.21 -2.39
N ALA A 35 -5.35 -13.90 -1.36
CA ALA A 35 -5.56 -14.77 -0.22
C ALA A 35 -6.37 -16.03 -0.58
N SER A 36 -7.36 -15.91 -1.48
CA SER A 36 -8.23 -17.02 -1.88
C SER A 36 -7.52 -18.07 -2.74
N GLU A 37 -6.51 -17.64 -3.53
CA GLU A 37 -5.69 -18.53 -4.36
C GLU A 37 -4.47 -19.10 -3.62
N MET A 38 -4.20 -18.61 -2.41
CA MET A 38 -3.02 -18.98 -1.64
C MET A 38 -3.35 -20.09 -0.64
N SER A 39 -2.54 -21.16 -0.65
CA SER A 39 -2.68 -22.20 0.37
C SER A 39 -2.45 -21.62 1.77
N GLU A 40 -3.19 -22.10 2.77
CA GLU A 40 -3.05 -21.63 4.16
C GLU A 40 -1.60 -21.70 4.66
N ARG A 41 -0.83 -22.68 4.18
CA ARG A 41 0.60 -22.82 4.51
C ARG A 41 1.40 -21.64 3.97
N ARG A 42 1.19 -21.27 2.71
CA ARG A 42 1.90 -20.14 2.08
C ARG A 42 1.48 -18.80 2.70
N MET A 43 0.22 -18.66 3.13
CA MET A 43 -0.23 -17.48 3.87
C MET A 43 0.46 -17.34 5.24
N ARG A 44 0.70 -18.45 5.95
CA ARG A 44 1.47 -18.44 7.20
C ARG A 44 2.94 -18.09 6.97
N ASP A 45 3.56 -18.69 5.97
CA ASP A 45 4.97 -18.44 5.63
C ASP A 45 5.19 -16.96 5.25
N ASP A 46 4.26 -16.37 4.47
CA ASP A 46 4.34 -14.96 4.07
C ASP A 46 4.11 -14.01 5.25
N LYS A 47 3.15 -14.32 6.14
CA LYS A 47 2.94 -13.58 7.39
C LYS A 47 4.19 -13.61 8.28
N GLU A 48 4.84 -14.75 8.43
CA GLU A 48 6.10 -14.87 9.18
C GLU A 48 7.21 -14.03 8.55
N ALA A 49 7.33 -14.03 7.21
CA ALA A 49 8.30 -13.20 6.50
C ALA A 49 8.05 -11.69 6.70
N VAL A 50 6.79 -11.25 6.63
CA VAL A 50 6.40 -9.85 6.87
C VAL A 50 6.74 -9.43 8.30
N MET A 51 6.41 -10.25 9.30
CA MET A 51 6.71 -9.95 10.70
C MET A 51 8.22 -9.89 10.95
N ALA A 52 9.00 -10.83 10.40
CA ALA A 52 10.46 -10.82 10.51
C ALA A 52 11.09 -9.58 9.85
N SER A 53 10.53 -9.12 8.72
CA SER A 53 10.94 -7.89 8.04
C SER A 53 10.62 -6.65 8.90
N ARG A 54 9.40 -6.57 9.45
CA ARG A 54 8.98 -5.50 10.36
C ARG A 54 9.89 -5.41 11.58
N ASP A 55 10.20 -6.53 12.21
CA ASP A 55 11.10 -6.59 13.36
C ASP A 55 12.51 -6.13 13.00
N ARG A 56 13.00 -6.47 11.80
CA ARG A 56 14.29 -6.00 11.30
C ARG A 56 14.29 -4.48 11.11
N ILE A 57 13.24 -3.92 10.52
CA ILE A 57 13.08 -2.48 10.32
C ILE A 57 12.97 -1.75 11.66
N ALA A 58 12.19 -2.29 12.60
CA ALA A 58 12.03 -1.72 13.94
C ALA A 58 13.36 -1.64 14.71
N ARG A 59 14.25 -2.62 14.52
CA ARG A 59 15.61 -2.60 15.09
C ARG A 59 16.56 -1.61 14.40
N MET A 60 16.31 -1.28 13.13
CA MET A 60 17.14 -0.35 12.34
C MET A 60 16.68 1.11 12.45
N THR A 61 15.41 1.35 12.82
CA THR A 61 14.81 2.67 12.83
C THR A 61 14.95 3.31 14.22
N PRO A 62 15.45 4.56 14.34
CA PRO A 62 15.45 5.28 15.60
C PRO A 62 14.03 5.40 16.18
N PRO A 63 13.86 5.36 17.52
CA PRO A 63 12.53 5.32 18.16
C PRO A 63 11.56 6.45 17.77
N SER A 64 12.04 7.54 17.18
CA SER A 64 11.23 8.72 16.82
C SER A 64 10.45 8.60 15.51
N ILE A 65 10.71 7.60 14.65
CA ILE A 65 10.10 7.50 13.31
C ILE A 65 9.01 6.41 13.22
N VAL A 66 8.89 5.55 14.23
CA VAL A 66 8.03 4.35 14.18
C VAL A 66 6.52 4.67 14.24
N ASN A 67 6.13 5.92 14.51
CA ASN A 67 4.74 6.28 14.78
C ASN A 67 3.93 6.77 13.55
N VAL A 68 4.41 6.57 12.32
CA VAL A 68 3.74 7.10 11.09
C VAL A 68 3.06 6.00 10.26
N LEU A 69 3.06 4.74 10.71
CA LEU A 69 2.39 3.64 10.02
C LEU A 69 1.42 2.90 10.97
N ILE A 70 0.35 3.59 11.35
CA ILE A 70 -0.94 2.99 11.72
C ILE A 70 -2.03 3.75 10.98
#